data_AF-A0A6P7U7X7-F1
#
_entry.id   AF-A0A6P7U7X7-F1
#
_cell.length_a   1.000
_cell.length_b   1.000
_cell.length_c   1.000
_cell.angle_alpha   90.00
_cell.angle_beta   90.00
_cell.angle_gamma   90.00
#
_symmetry.space_group_name_H-M   'P 1'
#
loop_
_entity.id
_entity.type
_entity.pdbx_description
1 polymer ?
#
loop_
_entity_poly.entity_id
_entity_poly.type
_entity_poly.pdbx_seq_one_letter_code
_entity_poly.pdbx_strand_id
1 'polypeptide(L)'
;MEVVGMLLDKVAISVTRLSTDHAEVDKSTPGNMFHHVVSYRRSLVLILCTILFLETQADSDICNTCNCNSLTTRIYCARRNLLSIPQPIPTNVEYLDLRGNNISTIKEGAFTGLSNLKTLDLGGNNIATITGLSNLNVLNLNENNISTITEGAFTGLSNLKTLYLYENNIATITEGTFTGLSNLNFLYLGSNNIATIKEGAFTALSNLKTLYLYENNIATITEGTFTGLSNLNYLNLGSNNIATIKEGAFTALSNLKTLNLGSNNIATIKEGAFTALSNLKTLNLGSNNIATIKEGAFTALSNLKTLYLGSNNIATIKEGAFTALSNLKT
;
A
#
# COMPACT_ATOMS: atom_id res chain seq x y z
N MET A 1 -6.72 -3.23 40.23
CA MET A 1 -6.27 -2.30 41.29
C MET A 1 -5.92 -3.02 42.60
N GLU A 2 -6.68 -4.02 43.05
CA GLU A 2 -6.39 -4.78 44.29
C GLU A 2 -5.07 -5.58 44.28
N VAL A 3 -4.69 -6.16 43.13
CA VAL A 3 -3.44 -6.95 43.03
C VAL A 3 -2.19 -6.07 43.15
N VAL A 4 -2.27 -4.80 42.72
CA VAL A 4 -1.18 -3.82 42.81
C VAL A 4 -0.94 -3.39 44.26
N GLY A 5 -2.02 -3.22 45.05
CA GLY A 5 -1.92 -2.92 46.48
C GLY A 5 -1.26 -4.07 47.26
N MET A 6 -1.67 -5.31 47.00
CA MET A 6 -1.13 -6.49 47.70
C MET A 6 0.35 -6.76 47.40
N LEU A 7 0.84 -6.43 46.20
CA LEU A 7 2.26 -6.57 45.84
C LEU A 7 3.12 -5.45 46.45
N LEU A 8 2.62 -4.21 46.46
CA LEU A 8 3.32 -3.10 47.11
C LEU A 8 3.45 -3.30 48.62
N ASP A 9 2.41 -3.83 49.28
CA ASP A 9 2.48 -4.16 50.71
C ASP A 9 3.47 -5.30 51.01
N LYS A 10 3.55 -6.33 50.16
CA LYS A 10 4.54 -7.42 50.33
C LYS A 10 5.97 -6.96 50.09
N VAL A 11 6.19 -6.05 49.16
CA VAL A 11 7.51 -5.43 48.92
C VAL A 11 7.87 -4.49 50.06
N ALA A 12 6.95 -3.67 50.55
CA ALA A 12 7.15 -2.80 51.71
C ALA A 12 7.46 -3.61 52.98
N ILE A 13 6.76 -4.72 53.24
CA ILE A 13 7.02 -5.61 54.38
C ILE A 13 8.41 -6.27 54.27
N SER A 14 8.83 -6.64 53.06
CA SER A 14 10.15 -7.26 52.82
C SER A 14 11.29 -6.25 53.00
N VAL A 15 11.13 -5.02 52.51
CA VAL A 15 12.09 -3.92 52.68
C VAL A 15 12.19 -3.50 54.16
N THR A 16 11.06 -3.46 54.88
CA THR A 16 11.04 -3.09 56.30
C THR A 16 11.71 -4.15 57.18
N ARG A 17 11.47 -5.45 56.93
CA ARG A 17 12.14 -6.57 57.62
C ARG A 17 13.66 -6.58 57.37
N LEU A 18 14.09 -6.27 56.15
CA LEU A 18 15.51 -6.15 55.80
C LEU A 18 16.20 -4.93 56.44
N SER A 19 15.45 -3.85 56.74
CA SER A 19 16.00 -2.70 57.49
C SER A 19 16.12 -2.96 59.00
N THR A 20 15.25 -3.80 59.57
CA THR A 20 15.33 -4.16 61.00
C THR A 20 16.46 -5.13 61.30
N ASP A 21 16.82 -6.01 60.36
CA ASP A 21 17.99 -6.89 60.48
C ASP A 21 19.34 -6.14 60.44
N HIS A 22 19.36 -4.86 60.06
CA HIS A 22 20.55 -4.00 60.07
C HIS A 22 20.78 -3.27 61.41
N ALA A 23 19.89 -3.39 62.40
CA ALA A 23 20.09 -2.78 63.71
C ALA A 23 21.06 -3.57 64.61
N GLU A 24 21.48 -4.77 64.22
CA GLU A 24 22.30 -5.67 65.05
C GLU A 24 23.65 -6.12 64.44
N VAL A 25 24.13 -5.49 63.36
CA VAL A 25 25.41 -5.89 62.74
C VAL A 25 26.56 -4.94 63.10
N ASP A 26 27.50 -5.55 63.82
CA ASP A 26 28.76 -5.14 64.43
C ASP A 26 29.61 -4.02 63.76
N LYS A 27 30.17 -3.15 64.61
CA LYS A 27 31.08 -2.05 64.28
C LYS A 27 32.53 -2.56 64.15
N SER A 28 32.89 -3.27 63.08
CA SER A 28 34.31 -3.41 62.72
C SER A 28 34.54 -3.92 61.30
N THR A 29 34.80 -3.00 60.37
CA THR A 29 35.78 -3.03 59.25
C THR A 29 35.26 -2.26 58.01
N PRO A 30 36.00 -1.28 57.44
CA PRO A 30 35.51 -0.44 56.34
C PRO A 30 35.42 -1.14 54.97
N GLY A 31 35.97 -2.35 54.82
CA GLY A 31 36.09 -3.03 53.52
C GLY A 31 34.85 -3.81 53.07
N ASN A 32 34.05 -4.34 54.00
CA ASN A 32 32.89 -5.19 53.68
C ASN A 32 31.62 -4.40 53.35
N MET A 33 31.50 -3.16 53.82
CA MET A 33 30.31 -2.33 53.60
C MET A 33 30.16 -1.91 52.13
N PHE A 34 31.26 -1.64 51.42
CA PHE A 34 31.24 -1.27 50.00
C PHE A 34 30.85 -2.44 49.08
N HIS A 35 31.31 -3.66 49.37
CA HIS A 35 30.98 -4.84 48.57
C HIS A 35 29.50 -5.22 48.68
N HIS A 36 28.92 -5.10 49.88
CA HIS A 36 27.49 -5.33 50.08
C HIS A 36 26.63 -4.28 49.37
N VAL A 37 26.93 -2.98 49.50
CA VAL A 37 26.16 -1.90 48.85
C VAL A 37 26.19 -2.00 47.32
N VAL A 38 27.33 -2.38 46.72
CA VAL A 38 27.44 -2.60 45.26
C VAL A 38 26.66 -3.83 44.82
N SER A 39 26.68 -4.91 45.60
CA SER A 39 25.88 -6.12 45.34
C SER A 39 24.38 -5.82 45.41
N TYR A 40 23.93 -5.08 46.44
CA TYR A 40 22.53 -4.66 46.59
C TYR A 40 22.07 -3.77 45.44
N ARG A 41 22.89 -2.81 44.97
CA ARG A 41 22.56 -2.01 43.78
C ARG A 41 22.44 -2.86 42.52
N ARG A 42 23.29 -3.86 42.33
CA ARG A 42 23.20 -4.81 41.20
C ARG A 42 21.94 -5.67 41.29
N SER A 43 21.62 -6.20 42.46
CA SER A 43 20.40 -6.97 42.69
C SER A 43 19.14 -6.13 42.54
N LEU A 44 19.12 -4.88 43.01
CA LEU A 44 17.99 -3.96 42.83
C LEU A 44 17.82 -3.59 41.36
N VAL A 45 18.91 -3.36 40.62
CA VAL A 45 18.87 -3.11 39.17
C VAL A 45 18.41 -4.35 38.42
N LEU A 46 18.83 -5.56 38.81
CA LEU A 46 18.34 -6.82 38.23
C LEU A 46 16.85 -7.05 38.53
N ILE A 47 16.38 -6.72 39.73
CA ILE A 47 14.96 -6.80 40.11
C ILE A 47 14.14 -5.74 39.36
N LEU A 48 14.62 -4.50 39.25
CA LEU A 48 14.00 -3.47 38.42
C LEU A 48 14.01 -3.86 36.93
N CYS A 49 15.11 -4.39 36.41
CA CYS A 49 15.20 -4.88 35.05
C CYS A 49 14.25 -6.04 34.82
N THR A 50 14.10 -6.98 35.76
CA THR A 50 13.17 -8.11 35.63
C THR A 50 11.71 -7.70 35.82
N ILE A 51 11.40 -6.72 36.67
CA ILE A 51 10.06 -6.10 36.77
C ILE A 51 9.74 -5.33 35.50
N LEU A 52 10.67 -4.53 34.97
CA LEU A 52 10.53 -3.89 33.65
C LEU A 52 10.39 -4.94 32.54
N PHE A 53 11.12 -6.06 32.62
CA PHE A 53 11.00 -7.17 31.67
C PHE A 53 9.64 -7.89 31.78
N LEU A 54 9.11 -8.03 33.00
CA LEU A 54 7.79 -8.60 33.27
C LEU A 54 6.66 -7.64 32.89
N GLU A 55 6.84 -6.32 33.05
CA GLU A 55 5.95 -5.28 32.53
C GLU A 55 5.98 -5.24 31.00
N THR A 56 7.14 -5.48 30.37
CA THR A 56 7.22 -5.66 28.90
C THR A 56 6.63 -6.99 28.40
N GLN A 57 6.31 -7.92 29.31
CA GLN A 57 5.57 -9.15 29.04
C GLN A 57 4.11 -9.09 29.49
N ALA A 58 3.64 -7.97 30.04
CA ALA A 58 2.20 -7.71 30.08
C ALA A 58 1.78 -7.51 28.62
N ASP A 59 0.96 -8.44 28.10
CA ASP A 59 0.48 -8.47 26.72
C ASP A 59 0.34 -7.07 26.13
N SER A 60 1.13 -6.77 25.10
CA SER A 60 1.01 -5.53 24.34
C SER A 60 -0.48 -5.28 24.08
N ASP A 61 -1.05 -4.13 24.41
CA ASP A 61 -2.50 -3.95 24.51
C ASP A 61 -3.27 -4.31 23.21
N ILE A 62 -2.59 -4.30 22.05
CA ILE A 62 -3.16 -4.85 20.80
C ILE A 62 -3.45 -6.36 20.87
N CYS A 63 -2.64 -7.13 21.59
CA CYS A 63 -2.77 -8.57 21.80
C CYS A 63 -3.94 -8.96 22.69
N ASN A 64 -4.46 -8.05 23.52
CA ASN A 64 -5.71 -8.26 24.25
C ASN A 64 -6.92 -8.25 23.31
N THR A 65 -6.78 -7.61 22.15
CA THR A 65 -7.86 -7.40 21.19
C THR A 65 -7.70 -8.28 19.93
N CYS A 66 -6.46 -8.55 19.55
CA CYS A 66 -6.09 -9.20 18.30
C CYS A 66 -5.50 -10.58 18.54
N ASN A 67 -5.45 -11.40 17.49
CA ASN A 67 -4.73 -12.66 17.55
C ASN A 67 -3.23 -12.42 17.30
N CYS A 68 -2.44 -12.70 18.32
CA CYS A 68 -0.97 -12.62 18.34
C CYS A 68 -0.44 -13.60 19.41
N ASN A 69 0.86 -13.82 19.41
CA ASN A 69 1.58 -14.36 20.57
C ASN A 69 2.95 -13.66 20.71
N SER A 70 3.63 -13.89 21.83
CA SER A 70 4.92 -13.25 22.16
C SER A 70 6.08 -13.55 21.18
N LEU A 71 5.89 -14.47 20.24
CA LEU A 71 6.87 -14.86 19.23
C LEU A 71 6.46 -14.47 17.80
N THR A 72 5.24 -13.96 17.60
CA THR A 72 4.73 -13.67 16.26
C THR A 72 5.17 -12.30 15.77
N THR A 73 5.80 -12.27 14.59
CA THR A 73 6.01 -11.04 13.80
C THR A 73 4.76 -10.64 13.00
N ARG A 74 3.64 -11.36 13.17
CA ARG A 74 2.40 -11.19 12.40
C ARG A 74 1.23 -11.06 13.36
N ILE A 75 0.48 -9.98 13.25
CA ILE A 75 -0.67 -9.68 14.11
C ILE A 75 -1.94 -9.64 13.26
N TYR A 76 -2.98 -10.37 13.69
CA TYR A 76 -4.26 -10.46 12.98
C TYR A 76 -5.40 -9.86 13.80
N CYS A 77 -5.87 -8.69 13.37
CA CYS A 77 -6.92 -7.89 13.97
C CYS A 77 -8.17 -7.74 13.07
N ALA A 78 -8.30 -8.53 12.01
CA ALA A 78 -9.39 -8.36 11.05
C ALA A 78 -10.79 -8.59 11.69
N ARG A 79 -11.79 -7.84 11.21
CA ARG A 79 -13.23 -8.05 11.50
C ARG A 79 -13.58 -8.05 12.99
N ARG A 80 -13.11 -7.02 13.71
CA ARG A 80 -13.28 -6.86 15.16
C ARG A 80 -14.04 -5.60 15.56
N ASN A 81 -14.65 -4.90 14.59
CA ASN A 81 -15.36 -3.63 14.80
C ASN A 81 -14.49 -2.54 15.44
N LEU A 82 -13.17 -2.57 15.22
CA LEU A 82 -12.25 -1.60 15.83
C LEU A 82 -12.51 -0.21 15.28
N LEU A 83 -12.71 0.77 16.17
CA LEU A 83 -12.86 2.18 15.80
C LEU A 83 -11.50 2.89 15.65
N SER A 84 -10.46 2.31 16.22
CA SER A 84 -9.08 2.81 16.15
C SER A 84 -8.09 1.66 16.24
N ILE A 85 -6.86 1.89 15.79
CA ILE A 85 -5.74 0.94 15.90
C ILE A 85 -5.39 0.78 17.39
N PRO A 86 -5.48 -0.43 17.98
CA PRO A 86 -5.10 -0.66 19.38
C PRO A 86 -3.59 -0.45 19.60
N GLN A 87 -3.20 0.03 20.78
CA GLN A 87 -1.82 0.43 21.10
C GLN A 87 -1.46 0.02 22.54
N PRO A 88 -0.23 -0.43 22.82
CA PRO A 88 0.93 -0.43 21.94
C PRO A 88 0.98 -1.63 20.98
N ILE A 89 1.67 -1.44 19.86
CA ILE A 89 2.01 -2.49 18.89
C ILE A 89 3.43 -3.01 19.17
N PRO A 90 3.66 -4.34 19.22
CA PRO A 90 5.00 -4.93 19.33
C PRO A 90 5.95 -4.44 18.22
N THR A 91 7.17 -4.04 18.58
CA THR A 91 8.15 -3.42 17.64
C THR A 91 8.79 -4.41 16.67
N ASN A 92 8.72 -5.71 16.95
CA ASN A 92 9.16 -6.80 16.08
C ASN A 92 8.12 -7.18 15.01
N VAL A 93 6.97 -6.49 14.94
CA VAL A 93 5.94 -6.76 13.94
C VAL A 93 6.46 -6.50 12.52
N GLU A 94 6.22 -7.45 11.63
CA GLU A 94 6.49 -7.37 10.19
C GLU A 94 5.21 -7.29 9.35
N TYR A 95 4.09 -7.82 9.87
CA TYR A 95 2.79 -7.86 9.22
C TYR A 95 1.68 -7.51 10.20
N LEU A 96 0.87 -6.50 9.87
CA LEU A 96 -0.27 -6.08 10.67
C LEU A 96 -1.53 -6.06 9.81
N ASP A 97 -2.48 -6.95 10.14
CA ASP A 97 -3.78 -7.05 9.49
C ASP A 97 -4.87 -6.41 10.32
N LEU A 98 -5.44 -5.31 9.84
CA LEU A 98 -6.50 -4.52 10.45
C LEU A 98 -7.75 -4.46 9.56
N ARG A 99 -7.92 -5.42 8.65
CA ARG A 99 -9.00 -5.38 7.66
C ARG A 99 -10.39 -5.49 8.22
N GLY A 100 -11.38 -4.93 7.53
CA GLY A 100 -12.80 -5.11 7.86
C GLY A 100 -13.13 -4.56 9.24
N ASN A 101 -12.55 -3.42 9.60
CA ASN A 101 -12.82 -2.72 10.86
C ASN A 101 -13.50 -1.38 10.56
N ASN A 102 -13.72 -0.57 11.59
CA ASN A 102 -14.41 0.71 11.49
C ASN A 102 -13.45 1.90 11.69
N ILE A 103 -12.16 1.72 11.38
CA ILE A 103 -11.12 2.72 11.63
C ILE A 103 -11.29 3.87 10.65
N SER A 104 -11.48 5.08 11.14
CA SER A 104 -11.66 6.28 10.29
C SER A 104 -10.41 7.14 10.17
N THR A 105 -9.49 7.06 11.14
CA THR A 105 -8.28 7.90 11.18
C THR A 105 -7.07 7.10 11.60
N ILE A 106 -5.94 7.33 10.92
CA ILE A 106 -4.62 6.88 11.37
C ILE A 106 -4.02 8.00 12.23
N LYS A 107 -3.95 7.78 13.55
CA LYS A 107 -3.35 8.77 14.46
C LYS A 107 -1.88 9.01 14.10
N GLU A 108 -1.43 10.25 14.21
CA GLU A 108 -0.02 10.59 14.01
C GLU A 108 0.86 9.76 14.95
N GLY A 109 1.91 9.17 14.41
CA GLY A 109 2.83 8.32 15.15
C GLY A 109 2.29 6.95 15.57
N ALA A 110 1.11 6.52 15.10
CA ALA A 110 0.54 5.20 15.43
C ALA A 110 1.45 4.01 15.04
N PHE A 111 2.41 4.23 14.14
CA PHE A 111 3.38 3.23 13.69
C PHE A 111 4.84 3.66 13.94
N THR A 112 5.07 4.68 14.77
CA THR A 112 6.42 5.15 15.11
C THR A 112 7.20 4.04 15.81
N GLY A 113 8.45 3.82 15.37
CA GLY A 113 9.33 2.79 15.94
C GLY A 113 9.12 1.37 15.40
N LEU A 114 8.12 1.14 14.54
CA LEU A 114 7.87 -0.16 13.89
C LEU A 114 8.75 -0.35 12.65
N SER A 115 10.07 -0.28 12.82
CA SER A 115 11.05 -0.33 11.72
C SER A 115 11.04 -1.64 10.92
N ASN A 116 10.51 -2.73 11.50
CA ASN A 116 10.39 -4.03 10.84
C ASN A 116 9.08 -4.21 10.07
N LEU A 117 8.11 -3.30 10.22
CA LEU A 117 6.79 -3.44 9.61
C LEU A 117 6.91 -3.31 8.09
N LYS A 118 6.67 -4.42 7.37
CA LYS A 118 6.76 -4.50 5.91
C LYS A 118 5.40 -4.43 5.25
N THR A 119 4.38 -4.99 5.89
CA THR A 119 3.03 -5.09 5.33
C THR A 119 2.01 -4.57 6.32
N LEU A 120 1.24 -3.57 5.88
CA LEU A 120 0.12 -3.02 6.62
C LEU A 120 -1.15 -3.18 5.80
N ASP A 121 -2.13 -3.89 6.37
CA ASP A 121 -3.41 -4.13 5.72
C ASP A 121 -4.54 -3.42 6.45
N LEU A 122 -5.04 -2.35 5.85
CA LEU A 122 -6.13 -1.50 6.35
C LEU A 122 -7.36 -1.57 5.43
N GLY A 123 -7.45 -2.59 4.58
CA GLY A 123 -8.57 -2.76 3.65
C GLY A 123 -9.93 -2.90 4.36
N GLY A 124 -11.00 -2.34 3.80
CA GLY A 124 -12.33 -2.45 4.41
C GLY A 124 -12.43 -1.67 5.73
N ASN A 125 -12.06 -0.39 5.72
CA ASN A 125 -12.16 0.53 6.85
C ASN A 125 -12.86 1.83 6.42
N ASN A 126 -12.88 2.84 7.29
CA ASN A 126 -13.52 4.13 7.03
C ASN A 126 -12.50 5.26 6.81
N ILE A 127 -11.27 4.94 6.38
CA ILE A 127 -10.16 5.89 6.29
C ILE A 127 -10.41 6.89 5.16
N ALA A 128 -10.26 8.18 5.47
CA ALA A 128 -10.38 9.27 4.48
C ALA A 128 -9.04 9.95 4.17
N THR A 129 -8.05 9.87 5.07
CA THR A 129 -6.76 10.56 4.94
C THR A 129 -5.60 9.64 5.29
N ILE A 130 -4.50 9.75 4.53
CA ILE A 130 -3.32 8.90 4.65
C ILE A 130 -2.19 9.73 5.27
N THR A 131 -1.79 9.42 6.49
CA THR A 131 -0.71 10.13 7.22
C THR A 131 0.05 9.17 8.13
N GLY A 132 1.30 9.52 8.46
CA GLY A 132 2.07 8.84 9.52
C GLY A 132 2.57 7.43 9.17
N LEU A 133 2.66 7.10 7.88
CA LEU A 133 3.15 5.80 7.39
C LEU A 133 4.63 5.91 6.97
N SER A 134 5.43 4.90 7.29
CA SER A 134 6.82 4.84 6.85
C SER A 134 7.28 3.38 6.71
N ASN A 135 8.34 3.16 5.91
CA ASN A 135 9.07 1.89 5.83
C ASN A 135 8.29 0.64 5.38
N LEU A 136 7.16 0.79 4.70
CA LEU A 136 6.38 -0.35 4.18
C LEU A 136 6.87 -0.84 2.81
N ASN A 137 6.70 -2.14 2.55
CA ASN A 137 6.81 -2.76 1.23
C ASN A 137 5.43 -2.94 0.56
N VAL A 138 4.41 -3.21 1.36
CA VAL A 138 3.02 -3.42 0.90
C VAL A 138 2.08 -2.62 1.80
N LEU A 139 1.24 -1.81 1.18
CA LEU A 139 0.20 -1.04 1.85
C LEU A 139 -1.13 -1.34 1.17
N ASN A 140 -2.08 -1.87 1.94
CA ASN A 140 -3.43 -2.08 1.48
C ASN A 140 -4.40 -1.09 2.13
N LEU A 141 -5.03 -0.26 1.30
CA LEU A 141 -6.03 0.76 1.66
C LEU A 141 -7.29 0.59 0.80
N ASN A 142 -7.53 -0.60 0.24
CA ASN A 142 -8.72 -0.86 -0.56
C ASN A 142 -10.01 -0.76 0.28
N GLU A 143 -11.17 -0.63 -0.36
CA GLU A 143 -12.47 -0.62 0.35
C GLU A 143 -12.47 0.40 1.52
N ASN A 144 -12.11 1.65 1.23
CA ASN A 144 -12.07 2.75 2.20
C ASN A 144 -12.82 3.98 1.63
N ASN A 145 -12.81 5.08 2.38
CA ASN A 145 -13.53 6.31 2.01
C ASN A 145 -12.60 7.40 1.43
N ILE A 146 -11.46 7.03 0.85
CA ILE A 146 -10.46 7.98 0.38
C ILE A 146 -10.99 8.68 -0.88
N SER A 147 -11.30 9.97 -0.79
CA SER A 147 -11.74 10.79 -1.94
C SER A 147 -10.63 11.69 -2.49
N THR A 148 -9.61 11.97 -1.67
CA THR A 148 -8.50 12.86 -2.02
C THR A 148 -7.23 12.34 -1.39
N ILE A 149 -6.15 12.33 -2.17
CA ILE A 149 -4.80 12.02 -1.68
C ILE A 149 -4.04 13.34 -1.67
N THR A 150 -3.70 13.82 -0.48
CA THR A 150 -2.93 15.05 -0.32
C THR A 150 -1.50 14.84 -0.80
N GLU A 151 -0.89 15.90 -1.34
CA GLU A 151 0.52 15.86 -1.69
C GLU A 151 1.36 15.44 -0.47
N GLY A 152 2.31 14.54 -0.70
CA GLY A 152 3.18 14.03 0.35
C GLY A 152 2.52 12.99 1.28
N ALA A 153 1.28 12.56 1.05
CA ALA A 153 0.61 11.48 1.80
C ALA A 153 1.42 10.17 1.89
N PHE A 154 2.31 9.94 0.90
CA PHE A 154 3.18 8.77 0.83
C PHE A 154 4.67 9.09 1.10
N THR A 155 4.96 10.27 1.63
CA THR A 155 6.33 10.64 2.02
C THR A 155 6.87 9.64 3.04
N GLY A 156 8.10 9.15 2.83
CA GLY A 156 8.71 8.14 3.70
C GLY A 156 8.38 6.68 3.33
N LEU A 157 7.58 6.45 2.29
CA LEU A 157 7.29 5.11 1.74
C LEU A 157 8.19 4.75 0.55
N SER A 158 9.46 5.14 0.60
CA SER A 158 10.42 4.93 -0.49
C SER A 158 10.74 3.46 -0.79
N ASN A 159 10.39 2.53 0.09
CA ASN A 159 10.54 1.08 -0.12
C ASN A 159 9.28 0.40 -0.67
N LEU A 160 8.16 1.13 -0.76
CA LEU A 160 6.87 0.56 -1.12
C LEU A 160 6.92 -0.02 -2.53
N LYS A 161 6.52 -1.29 -2.65
CA LYS A 161 6.48 -2.05 -3.92
C LYS A 161 5.07 -2.24 -4.44
N THR A 162 4.08 -2.32 -3.53
CA THR A 162 2.69 -2.55 -3.87
C THR A 162 1.78 -1.64 -3.06
N LEU A 163 0.90 -0.92 -3.77
CA LEU A 163 -0.11 -0.04 -3.19
C LEU A 163 -1.49 -0.41 -3.73
N TYR A 164 -2.40 -0.74 -2.82
CA TYR A 164 -3.79 -1.00 -3.14
C TYR A 164 -4.68 0.16 -2.68
N LEU A 165 -5.37 0.78 -3.63
CA LEU A 165 -6.32 1.89 -3.45
C LEU A 165 -7.63 1.63 -4.20
N TYR A 166 -7.89 0.40 -4.64
CA TYR A 166 -9.13 0.05 -5.34
C TYR A 166 -10.34 0.13 -4.41
N GLU A 167 -11.54 0.31 -4.96
CA GLU A 167 -12.78 0.46 -4.17
C GLU A 167 -12.67 1.60 -3.14
N ASN A 168 -12.31 2.79 -3.63
CA ASN A 168 -12.31 4.05 -2.89
C ASN A 168 -13.11 5.10 -3.67
N ASN A 169 -13.10 6.35 -3.22
CA ASN A 169 -13.85 7.45 -3.82
C ASN A 169 -12.97 8.45 -4.59
N ILE A 170 -11.77 8.05 -5.03
CA ILE A 170 -10.81 8.96 -5.66
C ILE A 170 -11.36 9.46 -7.00
N ALA A 171 -11.50 10.77 -7.16
CA ALA A 171 -12.07 11.37 -8.37
C ALA A 171 -11.02 11.97 -9.33
N THR A 172 -9.87 12.38 -8.80
CA THR A 172 -8.82 13.05 -9.58
C THR A 172 -7.44 12.61 -9.10
N ILE A 173 -6.52 12.45 -10.04
CA ILE A 173 -5.10 12.24 -9.78
C ILE A 173 -4.33 13.44 -10.34
N THR A 174 -3.56 14.10 -9.48
CA THR A 174 -2.74 15.27 -9.86
C THR A 174 -1.25 14.95 -9.76
N GLU A 175 -0.42 15.81 -10.33
CA GLU A 175 1.00 15.86 -9.98
C GLU A 175 1.16 15.93 -8.44
N GLY A 176 2.21 15.31 -7.91
CA GLY A 176 2.46 15.24 -6.47
C GLY A 176 1.72 14.11 -5.72
N THR A 177 0.65 13.54 -6.29
CA THR A 177 -0.19 12.51 -5.64
C THR A 177 0.63 11.31 -5.15
N PHE A 178 1.60 10.85 -5.95
CA PHE A 178 2.42 9.66 -5.67
C PHE A 178 3.88 10.00 -5.33
N THR A 179 4.16 11.25 -4.96
CA THR A 179 5.51 11.66 -4.53
C THR A 179 6.01 10.76 -3.40
N GLY A 180 7.26 10.30 -3.51
CA GLY A 180 7.89 9.38 -2.55
C GLY A 180 7.83 7.90 -2.96
N LEU A 181 7.01 7.52 -3.94
CA LEU A 181 6.80 6.13 -4.36
C LEU A 181 7.71 5.67 -5.52
N SER A 182 8.97 6.10 -5.53
CA SER A 182 9.91 5.85 -6.65
C SER A 182 10.21 4.37 -6.90
N ASN A 183 9.97 3.50 -5.93
CA ASN A 183 10.22 2.06 -5.97
C ASN A 183 8.98 1.20 -6.24
N LEU A 184 7.81 1.83 -6.44
CA LEU A 184 6.54 1.15 -6.61
C LEU A 184 6.53 0.34 -7.91
N ASN A 185 6.12 -0.92 -7.82
CA ASN A 185 5.98 -1.81 -8.99
C ASN A 185 4.52 -2.01 -9.39
N PHE A 186 3.60 -2.03 -8.41
CA PHE A 186 2.19 -2.35 -8.61
C PHE A 186 1.30 -1.31 -7.95
N LEU A 187 0.43 -0.70 -8.76
CA LEU A 187 -0.54 0.28 -8.30
C LEU A 187 -1.95 -0.14 -8.74
N TYR A 188 -2.83 -0.29 -7.75
CA TYR A 188 -4.23 -0.68 -7.97
C TYR A 188 -5.14 0.50 -7.62
N LEU A 189 -5.79 1.07 -8.63
CA LEU A 189 -6.74 2.19 -8.54
C LEU A 189 -8.08 1.83 -9.18
N GLY A 190 -8.38 0.53 -9.32
CA GLY A 190 -9.63 0.05 -9.90
C GLY A 190 -10.85 0.46 -9.08
N SER A 191 -12.03 0.47 -9.70
CA SER A 191 -13.31 0.66 -9.00
C SER A 191 -13.31 1.92 -8.11
N ASN A 192 -12.89 3.04 -8.70
CA ASN A 192 -12.88 4.37 -8.08
C ASN A 192 -13.74 5.33 -8.93
N ASN A 193 -13.74 6.62 -8.59
CA ASN A 193 -14.47 7.65 -9.34
C ASN A 193 -13.58 8.46 -10.29
N ILE A 194 -12.41 7.94 -10.69
CA ILE A 194 -11.38 8.73 -11.38
C ILE A 194 -11.91 9.16 -12.75
N ALA A 195 -12.17 10.46 -12.90
CA ALA A 195 -12.58 11.06 -14.16
C ALA A 195 -11.44 11.87 -14.81
N THR A 196 -10.51 12.38 -13.99
CA THR A 196 -9.43 13.26 -14.44
C THR A 196 -8.07 12.77 -13.93
N ILE A 197 -7.13 12.59 -14.86
CA ILE A 197 -5.72 12.36 -14.58
C ILE A 197 -4.98 13.56 -15.18
N LYS A 198 -4.38 14.40 -14.35
CA LYS A 198 -3.61 15.55 -14.84
C LYS A 198 -2.27 15.10 -15.39
N GLU A 199 -1.73 15.90 -16.31
CA GLU A 199 -0.34 15.75 -16.75
C GLU A 199 0.59 15.73 -15.53
N GLY A 200 1.61 14.88 -15.59
CA GLY A 200 2.57 14.74 -14.49
C GLY A 200 2.10 13.87 -13.32
N ALA A 201 0.84 13.38 -13.31
CA ALA A 201 0.27 12.59 -12.22
C ALA A 201 1.11 11.37 -11.80
N PHE A 202 1.83 10.76 -12.74
CA PHE A 202 2.61 9.54 -12.52
C PHE A 202 4.13 9.73 -12.65
N THR A 203 4.64 10.97 -12.70
CA THR A 203 6.08 11.24 -12.90
C THR A 203 6.97 10.62 -11.84
N ALA A 204 6.48 10.51 -10.61
CA ALA A 204 7.20 9.89 -9.50
C ALA A 204 7.35 8.36 -9.61
N LEU A 205 6.59 7.70 -10.50
CA LEU A 205 6.43 6.24 -10.55
C LEU A 205 7.33 5.56 -11.60
N SER A 206 8.61 5.96 -11.65
CA SER A 206 9.54 5.52 -12.71
C SER A 206 9.81 4.02 -12.76
N ASN A 207 9.60 3.28 -11.67
CA ASN A 207 9.76 1.82 -11.60
C ASN A 207 8.45 1.03 -11.77
N LEU A 208 7.33 1.71 -12.02
CA LEU A 208 6.02 1.06 -12.07
C LEU A 208 5.95 0.08 -13.24
N LYS A 209 5.51 -1.15 -12.95
CA LYS A 209 5.39 -2.24 -13.93
C LYS A 209 3.94 -2.51 -14.29
N THR A 210 3.02 -2.31 -13.34
CA THR A 210 1.61 -2.66 -13.48
C THR A 210 0.74 -1.56 -12.92
N LEU A 211 -0.20 -1.08 -13.74
CA LEU A 211 -1.17 -0.08 -13.36
C LEU A 211 -2.58 -0.56 -13.69
N TYR A 212 -3.44 -0.61 -12.67
CA TYR A 212 -4.87 -0.91 -12.80
C TYR A 212 -5.69 0.36 -12.57
N LEU A 213 -6.44 0.76 -13.59
CA LEU A 213 -7.38 1.90 -13.61
C LEU A 213 -8.76 1.46 -14.13
N TYR A 214 -9.08 0.16 -14.03
CA TYR A 214 -10.35 -0.37 -14.52
C TYR A 214 -11.53 0.13 -13.68
N GLU A 215 -12.75 0.09 -14.21
CA GLU A 215 -13.96 0.50 -13.48
C GLU A 215 -13.83 1.91 -12.87
N ASN A 216 -13.52 2.88 -13.73
CA ASN A 216 -13.44 4.29 -13.37
C ASN A 216 -14.24 5.13 -14.38
N ASN A 217 -14.18 6.45 -14.26
CA ASN A 217 -14.95 7.39 -15.07
C ASN A 217 -14.10 8.08 -16.16
N ILE A 218 -12.98 7.49 -16.57
CA ILE A 218 -12.03 8.13 -17.50
C ILE A 218 -12.67 8.22 -18.88
N ALA A 219 -12.86 9.44 -19.39
CA ALA A 219 -13.45 9.67 -20.71
C ALA A 219 -12.41 9.96 -21.82
N THR A 220 -11.24 10.49 -21.44
CA THR A 220 -10.20 10.91 -22.39
C THR A 220 -8.81 10.58 -21.89
N ILE A 221 -7.94 10.17 -22.80
CA ILE A 221 -6.50 10.04 -22.58
C ILE A 221 -5.81 10.97 -23.57
N THR A 222 -5.01 11.88 -23.05
CA THR A 222 -4.22 12.83 -23.85
C THR A 222 -2.74 12.48 -23.79
N GLU A 223 -1.96 13.07 -24.69
CA GLU A 223 -0.52 13.14 -24.51
C GLU A 223 -0.19 13.68 -23.10
N GLY A 224 0.88 13.16 -22.49
CA GLY A 224 1.28 13.52 -21.13
C GLY A 224 0.59 12.76 -19.98
N THR A 225 -0.56 12.11 -20.23
CA THR A 225 -1.34 11.40 -19.18
C THR A 225 -0.51 10.36 -18.42
N PHE A 226 0.35 9.63 -19.14
CA PHE A 226 1.17 8.54 -18.60
C PHE A 226 2.67 8.88 -18.51
N THR A 227 3.03 10.17 -18.53
CA THR A 227 4.42 10.61 -18.40
C THR A 227 5.05 10.06 -17.11
N GLY A 228 6.27 9.53 -17.23
CA GLY A 228 7.00 8.88 -16.14
C GLY A 228 6.91 7.35 -16.14
N LEU A 229 5.94 6.75 -16.83
CA LEU A 229 5.67 5.31 -16.81
C LEU A 229 6.48 4.51 -17.85
N SER A 230 7.75 4.84 -18.06
CA SER A 230 8.59 4.22 -19.10
C SER A 230 8.87 2.73 -18.89
N ASN A 231 8.78 2.24 -17.65
CA ASN A 231 8.97 0.81 -17.30
C ASN A 231 7.66 0.01 -17.23
N LEU A 232 6.52 0.62 -17.60
CA LEU A 232 5.22 -0.03 -17.49
C LEU A 232 5.09 -1.18 -18.49
N ASN A 233 4.71 -2.36 -18.00
CA ASN A 233 4.52 -3.56 -18.80
C ASN A 233 3.03 -3.88 -19.00
N TYR A 234 2.19 -3.51 -18.04
CA TYR A 234 0.76 -3.80 -18.04
C TYR A 234 -0.05 -2.58 -17.64
N LEU A 235 -1.04 -2.24 -18.46
CA LEU A 235 -2.00 -1.18 -18.22
C LEU A 235 -3.42 -1.69 -18.44
N ASN A 236 -4.26 -1.57 -17.42
CA ASN A 236 -5.69 -1.89 -17.52
C ASN A 236 -6.55 -0.65 -17.32
N LEU A 237 -7.24 -0.26 -18.40
CA LEU A 237 -8.20 0.84 -18.52
C LEU A 237 -9.58 0.31 -18.89
N GLY A 238 -9.85 -0.98 -18.67
CA GLY A 238 -11.13 -1.58 -19.01
C GLY A 238 -12.29 -0.99 -18.20
N SER A 239 -13.52 -1.08 -18.69
CA SER A 239 -14.71 -0.58 -17.98
C SER A 239 -14.57 0.90 -17.61
N ASN A 240 -14.24 1.74 -18.58
CA ASN A 240 -14.19 3.20 -18.44
C ASN A 240 -15.09 3.85 -19.50
N ASN A 241 -15.06 5.19 -19.59
CA ASN A 241 -15.90 5.95 -20.52
C ASN A 241 -15.13 6.42 -21.76
N ILE A 242 -14.02 5.77 -22.13
CA ILE A 242 -13.11 6.26 -23.17
C ILE A 242 -13.79 6.17 -24.53
N ALA A 243 -14.04 7.32 -25.17
CA ALA A 243 -14.69 7.37 -26.49
C ALA A 243 -13.70 7.53 -27.65
N THR A 244 -12.53 8.12 -27.41
CA THR A 244 -11.52 8.38 -28.43
C THR A 244 -10.13 8.29 -27.83
N ILE A 245 -9.22 7.65 -28.57
CA ILE A 245 -7.78 7.63 -28.29
C ILE A 245 -7.13 8.69 -29.17
N LYS A 246 -6.56 9.73 -28.56
CA LYS A 246 -5.82 10.76 -29.30
C LYS A 246 -4.47 10.23 -29.78
N GLU A 247 -3.95 10.83 -30.83
CA GLU A 247 -2.55 10.68 -31.21
C GLU A 247 -1.67 11.04 -30.01
N GLY A 248 -0.58 10.29 -29.80
CA GLY A 248 0.35 10.56 -28.70
C GLY A 248 -0.11 10.08 -27.32
N ALA A 249 -1.34 9.56 -27.15
CA ALA A 249 -1.90 9.18 -25.84
C ALA A 249 -1.05 8.17 -25.05
N PHE A 250 -0.25 7.35 -25.73
CA PHE A 250 0.59 6.31 -25.13
C PHE A 250 2.09 6.47 -25.42
N THR A 251 2.56 7.67 -25.79
CA THR A 251 3.98 7.92 -26.14
C THR A 251 4.97 7.53 -25.06
N ALA A 252 4.59 7.69 -23.79
CA ALA A 252 5.44 7.33 -22.65
C ALA A 252 5.58 5.81 -22.41
N LEU A 253 4.78 4.97 -23.08
CA LEU A 253 4.60 3.54 -22.73
C LEU A 253 5.37 2.59 -23.65
N SER A 254 6.61 2.91 -23.99
CA SER A 254 7.40 2.16 -24.97
C SER A 254 7.71 0.70 -24.59
N ASN A 255 7.68 0.35 -23.30
CA ASN A 255 7.88 -1.02 -22.80
C ASN A 255 6.59 -1.82 -22.57
N LEU A 256 5.42 -1.24 -22.91
CA LEU A 256 4.14 -1.86 -22.63
C LEU A 256 3.94 -3.15 -23.42
N LYS A 257 3.53 -4.21 -22.72
CA LYS A 257 3.29 -5.54 -23.29
C LYS A 257 1.81 -5.87 -23.35
N THR A 258 1.02 -5.37 -22.41
CA THR A 258 -0.42 -5.61 -22.34
C THR A 258 -1.17 -4.31 -22.12
N LEU A 259 -2.13 -4.04 -22.99
CA LEU A 259 -3.05 -2.92 -22.88
C LEU A 259 -4.48 -3.44 -22.93
N ASN A 260 -5.23 -3.21 -21.85
CA ASN A 260 -6.65 -3.52 -21.79
C ASN A 260 -7.48 -2.22 -21.88
N LEU A 261 -8.25 -2.10 -22.97
CA LEU A 261 -9.21 -1.04 -23.24
C LEU A 261 -10.62 -1.62 -23.45
N GLY A 262 -10.86 -2.86 -23.02
CA GLY A 262 -12.15 -3.52 -23.18
C GLY A 262 -13.27 -2.83 -22.39
N SER A 263 -14.51 -2.99 -22.82
CA SER A 263 -15.68 -2.38 -22.14
C SER A 263 -15.54 -0.86 -22.01
N ASN A 264 -15.27 -0.18 -23.12
CA ASN A 264 -15.22 1.29 -23.21
C ASN A 264 -16.19 1.77 -24.29
N ASN A 265 -16.19 3.08 -24.58
CA ASN A 265 -17.05 3.70 -25.58
C ASN A 265 -16.31 3.97 -26.92
N ILE A 266 -15.21 3.27 -27.21
CA ILE A 266 -14.33 3.62 -28.33
C ILE A 266 -15.05 3.37 -29.63
N ALA A 267 -15.30 4.43 -30.40
CA ALA A 267 -15.95 4.34 -31.71
C ALA A 267 -14.96 4.40 -32.89
N THR A 268 -13.80 5.03 -32.69
CA THR A 268 -12.79 5.22 -33.74
C THR A 268 -11.38 5.11 -33.17
N ILE A 269 -10.54 4.33 -33.85
CA ILE A 269 -9.09 4.28 -33.64
C ILE A 269 -8.47 5.27 -34.63
N LYS A 270 -7.81 6.30 -34.11
CA LYS A 270 -7.08 7.26 -34.95
C LYS A 270 -5.79 6.63 -35.46
N GLU A 271 -5.38 7.05 -36.66
CA GLU A 271 -4.06 6.70 -37.18
C GLU A 271 -2.99 7.17 -36.18
N GLY A 272 -1.97 6.34 -35.95
CA GLY A 272 -0.91 6.63 -35.00
C GLY A 272 -1.29 6.54 -33.51
N ALA A 273 -2.52 6.16 -33.15
CA ALA A 273 -2.96 6.00 -31.76
C ALA A 273 -2.06 5.03 -30.96
N PHE A 274 -1.43 4.07 -31.64
CA PHE A 274 -0.58 3.04 -31.03
C PHE A 274 0.89 3.11 -31.48
N THR A 275 1.35 4.21 -32.10
CA THR A 275 2.70 4.32 -32.69
C THR A 275 3.82 3.96 -31.72
N ALA A 276 3.68 4.34 -30.45
CA ALA A 276 4.69 4.10 -29.43
C ALA A 276 4.70 2.67 -28.84
N LEU A 277 3.72 1.82 -29.19
CA LEU A 277 3.47 0.53 -28.56
C LEU A 277 4.10 -0.65 -29.33
N SER A 278 5.31 -0.48 -29.83
CA SER A 278 5.99 -1.50 -30.66
C SER A 278 6.27 -2.81 -29.93
N ASN A 279 6.36 -2.79 -28.59
CA ASN A 279 6.57 -3.97 -27.74
C ASN A 279 5.27 -4.68 -27.31
N LEU A 280 4.09 -4.17 -27.74
CA LEU A 280 2.81 -4.68 -27.31
C LEU A 280 2.56 -6.09 -27.83
N LYS A 281 2.16 -6.98 -26.93
CA LYS A 281 1.87 -8.40 -27.22
C LYS A 281 0.37 -8.69 -27.15
N THR A 282 -0.35 -7.98 -26.29
CA THR A 282 -1.78 -8.19 -26.08
C THR A 282 -2.50 -6.85 -26.06
N LEU A 283 -3.50 -6.71 -26.92
CA LEU A 283 -4.39 -5.56 -26.99
C LEU A 283 -5.82 -6.05 -26.87
N ASN A 284 -6.54 -5.55 -25.86
CA ASN A 284 -7.98 -5.79 -25.73
C ASN A 284 -8.77 -4.54 -26.07
N LEU A 285 -9.56 -4.62 -27.14
CA LEU A 285 -10.53 -3.61 -27.59
C LEU A 285 -11.96 -4.19 -27.65
N GLY A 286 -12.19 -5.34 -27.01
CA GLY A 286 -13.51 -5.97 -26.98
C GLY A 286 -14.55 -5.12 -26.24
N SER A 287 -15.83 -5.35 -26.53
CA SER A 287 -16.94 -4.61 -25.90
C SER A 287 -16.78 -3.08 -26.04
N ASN A 288 -16.63 -2.62 -27.28
CA ASN A 288 -16.52 -1.20 -27.62
C ASN A 288 -17.52 -0.87 -28.75
N ASN A 289 -17.50 0.36 -29.26
CA ASN A 289 -18.39 0.84 -30.31
C ASN A 289 -17.71 0.94 -31.68
N ILE A 290 -16.65 0.16 -31.93
CA ILE A 290 -15.84 0.27 -33.15
C ILE A 290 -16.65 -0.21 -34.35
N ALA A 291 -16.94 0.70 -35.29
CA ALA A 291 -17.69 0.38 -36.50
C ALA A 291 -16.79 0.04 -37.71
N THR A 292 -15.63 0.70 -37.80
CA THR A 292 -14.70 0.58 -38.93
C THR A 292 -13.28 0.43 -38.45
N ILE A 293 -12.59 -0.59 -38.97
CA ILE A 293 -11.13 -0.72 -38.83
C ILE A 293 -10.48 -0.17 -40.10
N LYS A 294 -9.76 0.95 -39.94
CA LYS A 294 -9.07 1.62 -41.05
C LYS A 294 -7.78 0.90 -41.42
N GLU A 295 -7.33 1.15 -42.65
CA GLU A 295 -5.99 0.76 -43.08
C GLU A 295 -4.96 1.37 -42.12
N GLY A 296 -3.96 0.57 -41.77
CA GLY A 296 -2.87 0.98 -40.90
C GLY A 296 -3.22 1.27 -39.43
N ALA A 297 -4.45 0.98 -38.98
CA ALA A 297 -4.87 1.18 -37.59
C ALA A 297 -3.96 0.46 -36.57
N PHE A 298 -3.29 -0.62 -37.00
CA PHE A 298 -2.40 -1.44 -36.18
C PHE A 298 -0.96 -1.52 -36.71
N THR A 299 -0.53 -0.62 -37.63
CA THR A 299 0.78 -0.70 -38.28
C THR A 299 1.96 -0.77 -37.31
N ALA A 300 1.86 -0.07 -36.18
CA ALA A 300 2.91 -0.02 -35.17
C ALA A 300 3.01 -1.28 -34.29
N LEU A 301 2.03 -2.18 -34.35
CA LEU A 301 1.87 -3.30 -33.42
C LEU A 301 2.48 -4.60 -33.97
N SER A 302 3.70 -4.54 -34.50
CA SER A 302 4.35 -5.67 -35.18
C SER A 302 4.61 -6.88 -34.28
N ASN A 303 4.72 -6.69 -32.96
CA ASN A 303 4.91 -7.78 -31.98
C ASN A 303 3.61 -8.32 -31.38
N LEU A 304 2.44 -7.86 -31.85
CA LEU A 304 1.15 -8.24 -31.30
C LEU A 304 0.86 -9.73 -31.54
N LYS A 305 0.49 -10.42 -30.48
CA LYS A 305 0.17 -11.86 -30.49
C LYS A 305 -1.30 -12.15 -30.27
N THR A 306 -1.99 -11.25 -29.58
CA THR A 306 -3.40 -11.42 -29.21
C THR A 306 -4.11 -10.10 -29.33
N LEU A 307 -5.19 -10.09 -30.12
CA LEU A 307 -6.06 -8.95 -30.35
C LEU A 307 -7.50 -9.36 -30.06
N TYR A 308 -8.14 -8.71 -29.09
CA TYR A 308 -9.56 -8.91 -28.81
C TYR A 308 -10.38 -7.78 -29.42
N LEU A 309 -11.30 -8.13 -30.32
CA LEU A 309 -12.22 -7.21 -30.99
C LEU A 309 -13.69 -7.64 -30.83
N GLY A 310 -13.97 -8.71 -30.09
CA GLY A 310 -15.31 -9.24 -29.87
C GLY A 310 -16.26 -8.19 -29.28
N SER A 311 -17.56 -8.34 -29.51
CA SER A 311 -18.59 -7.43 -29.00
C SER A 311 -18.38 -5.97 -29.42
N ASN A 312 -17.97 -5.74 -30.67
CA ASN A 312 -17.99 -4.43 -31.32
C ASN A 312 -19.06 -4.38 -32.42
N ASN A 313 -19.29 -3.20 -32.98
CA ASN A 313 -20.23 -2.98 -34.09
C ASN A 313 -19.51 -2.99 -35.46
N ILE A 314 -18.49 -3.84 -35.64
CA ILE A 314 -17.61 -3.80 -36.81
C ILE A 314 -18.40 -4.20 -38.06
N ALA A 315 -18.70 -3.20 -38.88
CA ALA A 315 -19.38 -3.35 -40.16
C ALA A 315 -18.40 -3.34 -41.33
N THR A 316 -17.20 -2.76 -41.16
CA THR A 316 -16.22 -2.63 -42.23
C THR A 316 -14.79 -2.81 -41.72
N ILE A 317 -14.03 -3.64 -42.43
CA ILE A 317 -12.59 -3.80 -42.25
C ILE A 317 -11.95 -3.41 -43.58
N LYS A 318 -11.10 -2.38 -43.58
CA LYS A 318 -10.40 -1.96 -44.79
C LYS A 318 -9.29 -2.96 -45.13
N GLU A 319 -9.05 -3.14 -46.42
CA GLU A 319 -7.89 -3.88 -46.90
C GLU A 319 -6.61 -3.28 -46.27
N GLY A 320 -5.65 -4.13 -45.93
CA GLY A 320 -4.42 -3.68 -45.27
C GLY A 320 -4.53 -3.48 -43.74
N ALA A 321 -5.72 -3.53 -43.15
CA ALA A 321 -5.93 -3.24 -41.72
C ALA A 321 -5.08 -4.11 -40.76
N PHE A 322 -4.80 -5.36 -41.14
CA PHE A 322 -4.07 -6.33 -40.31
C PHE A 322 -2.71 -6.73 -40.88
N THR A 323 -2.25 -6.11 -41.98
CA THR A 323 -1.03 -6.55 -42.69
C THR A 323 0.23 -6.52 -41.83
N ALA A 324 0.29 -5.61 -40.85
CA ALA A 324 1.42 -5.49 -39.93
C ALA A 324 1.42 -6.53 -38.79
N LEU A 325 0.33 -7.29 -38.60
CA LEU A 325 0.15 -8.20 -37.46
C LEU A 325 0.64 -9.63 -37.77
N SER A 326 1.88 -9.78 -38.22
CA SER A 326 2.44 -11.07 -38.62
C SER A 326 2.58 -12.11 -37.50
N ASN A 327 2.56 -11.66 -36.23
CA ASN A 327 2.71 -12.51 -35.05
C ASN A 327 1.38 -12.91 -34.39
N LEU A 328 0.24 -12.54 -34.99
CA LEU A 328 -1.08 -12.79 -34.42
C LEU A 328 -1.35 -14.30 -34.38
N LYS A 329 -1.69 -14.81 -33.20
CA LYS A 329 -2.12 -16.21 -33.05
C LYS A 329 -3.58 -16.33 -33.48
N THR A 330 -3.85 -17.26 -34.39
CA THR A 330 -5.20 -17.65 -34.83
C THR A 330 -5.90 -18.52 -33.78
#